data_AF-A0A1Q3BU68-F1
#
_entry.id   AF-A0A1Q3BU68-F1
#
_cell.length_a   1.000
_cell.length_b   1.000
_cell.length_c   1.000
_cell.angle_alpha   90.00
_cell.angle_beta   90.00
_cell.angle_gamma   90.00
#
_symmetry.space_group_name_H-M   'P 1'
#
loop_
_entity.id
_entity.type
_entity.pdbx_description
1 polymer ?
#
loop_
_entity_poly.entity_id
_entity_poly.type
_entity_poly.pdbx_seq_one_letter_code
_entity_poly.pdbx_strand_id
1 'polypeptide(L)'
;MVATWDDSDSSSSEEEESDEEVVNLALMAMEEDTSEDESENEVNFTFDELQNAYENLFNEYENVCLKNKSLKKNAISMSKELEILKSENSKHINEIESLKSKNSFYMNEIDILNVSSKLSIDFMEENEKLKIEIDALKKSFSTFSNSSAKLDNLLGLQMCVFDKVGLGYEEMKNVKHFKNYFVKKNEPKIVCNYCDRLGHISTSCIFRNNLCFGKTRKIWVPKGTLVTNLQGPKFKWVPKT
;
A
#
# COMPACT_ATOMS: atom_id res chain seq x y z
N MET A 1 36.54 10.67 -5.37
CA MET A 1 37.08 10.17 -6.65
C MET A 1 37.39 11.41 -7.48
N VAL A 2 38.64 11.84 -7.43
CA VAL A 2 39.19 12.99 -8.17
C VAL A 2 40.27 12.39 -9.06
N ALA A 3 40.20 12.66 -10.36
CA ALA A 3 41.25 12.34 -11.31
C ALA A 3 41.62 13.65 -12.01
N THR A 4 42.74 14.21 -11.60
CA THR A 4 43.58 15.10 -12.38
C THR A 4 44.54 14.25 -13.23
N TRP A 5 45.20 14.88 -14.21
CA TRP A 5 46.28 14.41 -15.10
C TRP A 5 45.85 14.16 -16.54
N ASP A 6 46.36 14.98 -17.48
CA ASP A 6 47.40 14.43 -18.35
C ASP A 6 48.43 15.49 -18.73
N ASP A 7 49.67 15.16 -18.39
CA ASP A 7 50.92 15.82 -18.76
C ASP A 7 51.38 15.25 -20.10
N SER A 8 51.88 16.11 -20.98
CA SER A 8 52.86 15.69 -21.98
C SER A 8 53.76 16.88 -22.33
N ASP A 9 54.88 16.93 -21.62
CA ASP A 9 56.07 17.68 -21.99
C ASP A 9 56.69 17.11 -23.29
N SER A 10 57.06 18.01 -24.19
CA SER A 10 58.14 17.76 -25.16
C SER A 10 59.14 18.90 -25.05
N SER A 11 60.32 18.57 -24.52
CA SER A 11 61.44 19.43 -24.18
C SER A 11 62.00 20.34 -25.28
N SER A 12 62.37 21.55 -24.83
CA SER A 12 63.66 22.26 -24.95
C SER A 12 64.31 22.49 -26.33
N SER A 13 64.55 23.76 -26.64
CA SER A 13 65.89 24.22 -27.03
C SER A 13 66.11 25.66 -26.58
N GLU A 14 67.25 25.89 -25.94
CA GLU A 14 67.78 27.15 -25.45
C GLU A 14 67.84 28.26 -26.52
N GLU A 15 67.68 29.52 -26.11
CA GLU A 15 68.76 30.52 -26.07
C GLU A 15 68.23 31.96 -26.18
N GLU A 16 68.76 32.78 -25.28
CA GLU A 16 69.11 34.19 -25.43
C GLU A 16 68.02 35.27 -25.20
N GLU A 17 68.53 36.24 -24.46
CA GLU A 17 67.96 37.39 -23.81
C GLU A 17 67.90 38.56 -24.81
N SER A 18 67.13 39.58 -24.44
CA SER A 18 67.02 40.90 -25.09
C SER A 18 66.30 40.93 -26.45
N ASP A 19 65.23 41.72 -26.51
CA ASP A 19 65.21 42.83 -27.46
C ASP A 19 64.09 43.82 -27.12
N GLU A 20 64.49 45.08 -26.99
CA GLU A 20 63.67 46.27 -26.91
C GLU A 20 62.50 46.23 -27.92
N GLU A 21 61.28 46.54 -27.48
CA GLU A 21 60.14 46.82 -28.37
C GLU A 21 60.43 48.07 -29.22
N VAL A 22 61.01 47.86 -30.40
CA VAL A 22 61.19 48.89 -31.43
C VAL A 22 59.83 49.21 -32.06
N VAL A 23 59.36 50.43 -31.87
CA VAL A 23 58.17 50.99 -32.52
C VAL A 23 58.41 51.07 -34.03
N ASN A 24 57.82 50.16 -34.79
CA ASN A 24 57.83 50.16 -36.25
C ASN A 24 56.92 51.27 -36.82
N LEU A 25 57.45 52.49 -36.93
CA LEU A 25 56.81 53.57 -37.70
C LEU A 25 57.26 53.48 -39.17
N ALA A 26 56.60 52.62 -39.95
CA ALA A 26 56.87 52.47 -41.38
C ALA A 26 56.28 53.65 -42.18
N LEU A 27 57.10 54.67 -42.42
CA LEU A 27 56.88 55.64 -43.50
C LEU A 27 57.47 55.05 -44.79
N MET A 28 56.65 54.40 -45.61
CA MET A 28 57.06 54.02 -46.97
C MET A 28 57.09 55.28 -47.84
N ALA A 29 58.30 55.76 -48.12
CA ALA A 29 58.55 56.70 -49.21
C ALA A 29 58.24 55.96 -50.53
N MET A 30 57.30 56.49 -51.32
CA MET A 30 57.07 56.00 -52.68
C MET A 30 58.08 56.67 -53.61
N GLU A 31 58.90 55.84 -54.25
CA GLU A 31 59.85 56.23 -55.26
C GLU A 31 59.13 56.83 -56.48
N GLU A 32 59.72 57.90 -56.99
CA GLU A 32 59.35 58.67 -58.16
C GLU A 32 59.57 57.83 -59.43
N ASP A 33 58.49 57.45 -60.11
CA ASP A 33 58.54 57.00 -61.51
C ASP A 33 57.30 57.50 -62.26
N THR A 34 57.54 58.51 -63.09
CA THR A 34 56.61 59.12 -64.04
C THR A 34 56.23 58.13 -65.15
N SER A 35 54.93 57.85 -65.31
CA SER A 35 54.38 57.47 -66.61
C SER A 35 52.95 58.02 -66.74
N GLU A 36 52.78 58.78 -67.82
CA GLU A 36 51.63 59.61 -68.16
C GLU A 36 50.36 58.78 -68.38
N ASP A 37 49.32 59.05 -67.59
CA ASP A 37 47.93 59.04 -68.06
C ASP A 37 47.11 59.99 -67.17
N GLU A 38 47.50 61.26 -67.20
CA GLU A 38 46.78 62.39 -66.60
C GLU A 38 45.52 62.68 -67.43
N SER A 39 44.46 61.90 -67.24
CA SER A 39 43.12 62.38 -67.51
C SER A 39 42.58 63.04 -66.24
N GLU A 40 42.87 64.34 -66.18
CA GLU A 40 42.50 65.32 -65.17
C GLU A 40 41.14 65.07 -64.51
N ASN A 41 41.18 64.50 -63.31
CA ASN A 41 40.27 64.86 -62.23
C ASN A 41 41.11 65.37 -61.04
N GLU A 42 42.20 66.08 -61.34
CA GLU A 42 42.95 66.82 -60.33
C GLU A 42 42.12 68.06 -59.96
N VAL A 43 41.17 67.85 -59.05
CA VAL A 43 40.36 68.92 -58.47
C VAL A 43 41.31 69.80 -57.66
N ASN A 44 41.79 70.86 -58.28
CA ASN A 44 42.63 71.87 -57.64
C ASN A 44 41.80 72.63 -56.61
N PHE A 45 41.70 72.08 -55.39
CA PHE A 45 41.04 72.74 -54.27
C PHE A 45 41.76 74.04 -53.95
N THR A 46 40.99 75.11 -53.81
CA THR A 46 41.53 76.37 -53.31
C THR A 46 41.86 76.24 -51.81
N PHE A 47 42.87 76.97 -51.34
CA PHE A 47 43.23 76.97 -49.92
C PHE A 47 42.03 77.32 -49.01
N ASP A 48 41.19 78.25 -49.46
CA ASP A 48 39.97 78.65 -48.75
C ASP A 48 38.94 77.52 -48.65
N GLU A 49 38.78 76.69 -49.69
CA GLU A 49 37.90 75.51 -49.65
C GLU A 49 38.40 74.46 -48.65
N LEU A 50 39.71 74.21 -48.62
CA LEU A 50 40.32 73.26 -47.69
C LEU A 50 40.19 73.76 -46.25
N GLN A 51 40.43 75.05 -46.01
CA GLN A 51 40.27 75.67 -44.70
C GLN A 51 38.82 75.58 -44.20
N ASN A 52 37.85 75.90 -45.05
CA ASN A 52 36.43 75.80 -44.72
C ASN A 52 36.00 74.35 -44.43
N ALA A 53 36.51 73.38 -45.20
CA ALA A 53 36.26 71.96 -44.96
C ALA A 53 36.81 71.51 -43.59
N TYR A 54 38.03 71.94 -43.23
CA TYR A 54 38.63 71.62 -41.94
C TYR A 54 37.86 72.24 -40.77
N GLU A 55 37.42 73.49 -40.89
CA GLU A 55 36.66 74.18 -39.84
C GLU A 55 35.28 73.53 -39.63
N ASN A 56 34.61 73.12 -40.72
CA ASN A 56 33.38 72.34 -40.64
C ASN A 56 33.60 70.98 -39.96
N LEU A 57 34.68 70.27 -40.31
CA LEU A 57 35.06 69.01 -39.68
C LEU A 57 35.32 69.18 -38.16
N PHE A 58 36.01 70.25 -37.77
CA PHE A 58 36.28 70.55 -36.37
C PHE A 58 34.98 70.84 -35.59
N ASN A 59 34.07 71.64 -36.17
CA ASN A 59 32.77 71.93 -35.59
C ASN A 59 31.92 70.66 -35.41
N GLU A 60 31.93 69.75 -36.39
CA GLU A 60 31.27 68.45 -36.28
C GLU A 60 31.90 67.58 -35.18
N TYR A 61 33.23 67.54 -35.11
CA TYR A 61 33.96 66.82 -34.07
C TYR A 61 33.59 67.32 -32.66
N GLU A 62 33.59 68.64 -32.45
CA GLU A 62 33.21 69.22 -31.16
C GLU A 62 31.76 68.85 -30.78
N ASN A 63 30.84 68.93 -31.74
CA ASN A 63 29.45 68.50 -31.55
C ASN A 63 29.34 67.02 -31.18
N VAL A 64 30.10 66.14 -31.82
CA VAL A 64 30.17 64.70 -31.48
C VAL A 64 30.73 64.50 -30.07
N CYS A 65 31.77 65.24 -29.67
CA CYS A 65 32.32 65.18 -28.32
C CYS A 65 31.29 65.57 -27.25
N LEU A 66 30.50 66.61 -27.49
CA LEU A 66 29.41 67.01 -26.59
C LEU A 66 28.33 65.94 -26.48
N LYS A 67 27.90 65.36 -27.61
CA LYS A 67 26.95 64.24 -27.63
C LYS A 67 27.49 63.04 -26.84
N ASN A 68 28.76 62.69 -27.02
CA ASN A 68 29.39 61.58 -26.30
C ASN A 68 29.44 61.82 -24.78
N LYS A 69 29.75 63.05 -24.34
CA LYS A 69 29.67 63.42 -22.91
C LYS A 69 28.25 63.23 -22.34
N SER A 70 27.21 63.59 -23.11
CA SER A 70 25.81 63.39 -22.72
C SER A 70 25.47 61.89 -22.61
N LEU A 71 25.82 61.10 -23.63
CA LEU A 71 25.59 59.65 -23.64
C LEU A 71 26.29 58.93 -22.49
N LYS A 72 27.52 59.33 -22.13
CA LYS A 72 28.22 58.79 -20.96
C LYS A 72 27.46 59.04 -19.66
N LYS A 73 26.89 60.24 -19.47
CA LYS A 73 26.06 60.55 -18.30
C LYS A 73 24.80 59.68 -18.26
N ASN A 74 24.13 59.52 -19.40
CA ASN A 74 22.94 58.67 -19.50
C ASN A 74 23.26 57.20 -19.20
N ALA A 75 24.38 56.68 -19.73
CA ALA A 75 24.83 55.32 -19.45
C ALA A 75 25.09 55.09 -17.95
N ILE A 76 25.73 56.05 -17.27
CA ILE A 76 25.94 55.98 -15.81
C ILE A 76 24.60 56.02 -15.06
N SER A 77 23.65 56.86 -15.49
CA SER A 77 22.31 56.93 -14.88
C SER A 77 21.56 55.60 -15.00
N MET A 78 21.50 55.06 -16.23
CA MET A 78 20.84 53.78 -16.50
C MET A 78 21.47 52.61 -15.73
N SER A 79 22.81 52.58 -15.60
CA SER A 79 23.48 51.55 -14.81
C SER A 79 23.07 51.58 -13.32
N LYS A 80 22.88 52.78 -12.74
CA LYS A 80 22.39 52.92 -11.36
C LYS A 80 20.95 52.43 -11.21
N GLU A 81 20.08 52.78 -12.16
CA GLU A 81 18.69 52.31 -12.17
C GLU A 81 18.62 50.78 -12.27
N LEU A 82 19.45 50.16 -13.12
CA LEU A 82 19.56 48.71 -13.22
C LEU A 82 20.00 48.06 -11.90
N GLU A 83 20.92 48.68 -11.18
CA GLU A 83 21.38 48.16 -9.89
C GLU A 83 20.27 48.21 -8.83
N ILE A 84 19.49 49.29 -8.80
CA ILE A 84 18.31 49.42 -7.92
C ILE A 84 17.29 48.34 -8.26
N LEU A 85 16.88 48.23 -9.53
CA LEU A 85 15.90 47.23 -9.97
C LEU A 85 16.36 45.80 -9.70
N LYS A 86 17.66 45.51 -9.82
CA LYS A 86 18.24 44.22 -9.48
C LYS A 86 18.08 43.91 -7.98
N SER A 87 18.26 44.91 -7.12
CA SER A 87 18.06 44.77 -5.67
C SER A 87 16.59 44.61 -5.27
N GLU A 88 15.66 45.19 -6.03
CA GLU A 88 14.22 45.01 -5.82
C GLU A 88 13.76 43.63 -6.29
N ASN A 89 14.22 43.19 -7.47
CA ASN A 89 13.96 41.85 -7.97
C ASN A 89 14.45 40.75 -7.01
N SER A 90 15.62 40.93 -6.37
CA SER A 90 16.11 39.96 -5.39
C SER A 90 15.21 39.88 -4.14
N LYS A 91 14.66 41.02 -3.67
CA LYS A 91 13.67 41.02 -2.57
C LYS A 91 12.40 40.29 -2.96
N HIS A 92 11.86 40.54 -4.15
CA HIS A 92 10.66 39.85 -4.64
C HIS A 92 10.87 38.35 -4.80
N ILE A 93 12.04 37.92 -5.30
CA ILE A 93 12.38 36.49 -5.39
C ILE A 93 12.36 35.83 -4.01
N ASN A 94 12.96 36.46 -3.00
CA ASN A 94 12.95 35.93 -1.62
C ASN A 94 11.53 35.87 -1.03
N GLU A 95 10.69 36.86 -1.33
CA GLU A 95 9.29 36.88 -0.89
C GLU A 95 8.47 35.77 -1.56
N ILE A 96 8.68 35.53 -2.86
CA ILE A 96 8.07 34.41 -3.59
C ILE A 96 8.50 33.06 -2.98
N GLU A 97 9.79 32.90 -2.63
CA GLU A 97 10.27 31.68 -2.00
C GLU A 97 9.66 31.44 -0.62
N SER A 98 9.54 32.51 0.19
CA SER A 98 8.86 32.47 1.48
C SER A 98 7.38 32.06 1.34
N LEU A 99 6.66 32.66 0.39
CA LEU A 99 5.26 32.33 0.10
C LEU A 99 5.11 30.90 -0.41
N LYS A 100 6.03 30.42 -1.25
CA LYS A 100 6.04 29.04 -1.73
C LYS A 100 6.21 28.04 -0.58
N SER A 101 7.12 28.32 0.36
CA SER A 101 7.28 27.53 1.57
C SER A 101 6.01 27.50 2.42
N LYS A 102 5.37 28.66 2.59
CA LYS A 102 4.11 28.77 3.33
C LYS A 102 2.95 28.02 2.67
N ASN A 103 2.84 28.08 1.34
CA ASN A 103 1.85 27.30 0.60
C ASN A 103 2.06 25.80 0.74
N SER A 104 3.32 25.33 0.72
CA SER A 104 3.65 23.92 0.98
C SER A 104 3.15 23.46 2.36
N PHE A 105 3.33 24.31 3.39
CA PHE A 105 2.82 24.02 4.72
C PHE A 105 1.28 23.91 4.75
N TYR A 106 0.56 24.86 4.16
CA TYR A 106 -0.91 24.82 4.13
C TYR A 106 -1.46 23.64 3.33
N MET A 107 -0.79 23.23 2.26
CA MET A 107 -1.17 22.02 1.51
C MET A 107 -1.12 20.77 2.40
N ASN A 108 -0.05 20.62 3.20
CA ASN A 108 0.07 19.50 4.14
C ASN A 108 -1.03 19.55 5.21
N GLU A 109 -1.37 20.74 5.72
CA GLU A 109 -2.44 20.90 6.71
C GLU A 109 -3.82 20.52 6.14
N ILE A 110 -4.09 20.90 4.89
CA ILE A 110 -5.30 20.49 4.17
C ILE A 110 -5.35 18.96 4.00
N ASP A 111 -4.24 18.32 3.64
CA ASP A 111 -4.18 16.86 3.50
C ASP A 111 -4.47 16.14 4.82
N ILE A 112 -3.90 16.63 5.93
CA ILE A 112 -4.18 16.11 7.28
C ILE A 112 -5.67 16.25 7.63
N LEU A 113 -6.25 17.43 7.39
CA LEU A 113 -7.67 17.68 7.63
C LEU A 113 -8.58 16.78 6.78
N ASN A 114 -8.21 16.53 5.53
CA ASN A 114 -8.95 15.63 4.65
C ASN A 114 -8.92 14.19 5.16
N VAL A 115 -7.75 13.68 5.57
CA VAL A 115 -7.61 12.34 6.18
C VAL A 115 -8.43 12.24 7.46
N SER A 116 -8.36 13.26 8.33
CA SER A 116 -9.13 13.31 9.57
C SER A 116 -10.64 13.32 9.33
N SER A 117 -11.10 14.11 8.36
CA SER A 117 -12.51 14.17 7.98
C SER A 117 -13.00 12.84 7.43
N LYS A 118 -12.19 12.17 6.60
CA LYS A 118 -12.52 10.84 6.07
C LYS A 118 -12.64 9.80 7.19
N LEU A 119 -11.68 9.78 8.11
CA LEU A 119 -11.71 8.89 9.27
C LEU A 119 -12.95 9.14 10.15
N SER A 120 -13.34 10.40 10.34
CA SER A 120 -14.54 10.75 11.09
C SER A 120 -15.82 10.24 10.43
N ILE A 121 -15.91 10.29 9.10
CA ILE A 121 -17.05 9.75 8.35
C ILE A 121 -17.12 8.24 8.51
N ASP A 122 -15.99 7.55 8.30
CA ASP A 122 -15.92 6.09 8.41
C ASP A 122 -16.32 5.61 9.82
N PHE A 123 -15.89 6.33 10.87
CA PHE A 123 -16.28 6.04 12.25
C PHE A 123 -17.77 6.27 12.52
N MET A 124 -18.39 7.29 11.91
CA MET A 124 -19.83 7.50 12.03
C MET A 124 -20.62 6.35 11.39
N GLU A 125 -20.23 5.94 10.18
CA GLU A 125 -20.88 4.81 9.49
C GLU A 125 -20.76 3.49 10.27
N GLU A 126 -19.60 3.21 10.87
CA GLU A 126 -19.40 2.03 11.71
C GLU A 126 -20.29 2.06 12.96
N ASN A 127 -20.38 3.21 13.63
CA ASN A 127 -21.25 3.37 14.80
C ASN A 127 -22.73 3.18 14.47
N GLU A 128 -23.19 3.66 13.31
CA GLU A 128 -24.57 3.42 12.87
C GLU A 128 -24.85 1.93 12.67
N LYS A 129 -23.91 1.19 12.04
CA LYS A 129 -24.01 -0.28 11.87
C LYS A 129 -24.06 -0.99 13.22
N LEU A 130 -23.14 -0.65 14.13
CA LEU A 130 -23.11 -1.23 15.48
C LEU A 130 -24.39 -0.95 16.27
N LYS A 131 -24.99 0.24 16.10
CA LYS A 131 -26.26 0.59 16.75
C LYS A 131 -27.41 -0.29 16.26
N ILE A 132 -27.48 -0.56 14.96
CA ILE A 132 -28.46 -1.48 14.37
C ILE A 132 -28.26 -2.91 14.90
N GLU A 133 -27.02 -3.39 14.97
CA GLU A 133 -26.70 -4.71 15.52
C GLU A 133 -27.07 -4.83 16.99
N ILE A 134 -26.77 -3.81 17.81
CA ILE A 134 -27.14 -3.75 19.23
C ILE A 134 -28.66 -3.81 19.40
N ASP A 135 -29.43 -3.09 18.59
CA ASP A 135 -30.89 -3.12 18.69
C ASP A 135 -31.48 -4.48 18.28
N ALA A 136 -30.89 -5.14 17.28
CA ALA A 136 -31.23 -6.52 16.92
C ALA A 136 -30.90 -7.51 18.05
N LEU A 137 -29.71 -7.37 18.66
CA LEU A 137 -29.26 -8.18 19.80
C LEU A 137 -30.13 -7.97 21.04
N LYS A 138 -30.53 -6.73 21.35
CA LYS A 138 -31.45 -6.44 22.46
C LYS A 138 -32.79 -7.13 22.27
N LYS A 139 -33.31 -7.13 21.03
CA LYS A 139 -34.57 -7.80 20.69
C LYS A 139 -34.45 -9.32 20.89
N SER A 140 -33.38 -9.94 20.39
CA SER A 140 -33.15 -11.38 20.58
C SER A 140 -32.95 -11.74 22.05
N PHE A 141 -32.20 -10.93 22.80
CA PHE A 141 -31.99 -11.12 24.23
C PHE A 141 -33.29 -11.01 25.04
N SER A 142 -34.18 -10.06 24.71
CA SER A 142 -35.50 -9.96 25.35
C SER A 142 -36.33 -11.22 25.09
N THR A 143 -36.36 -11.73 23.85
CA THR A 143 -37.06 -12.98 23.55
C THR A 143 -36.47 -14.18 24.28
N PHE A 144 -35.14 -14.27 24.36
CA PHE A 144 -34.43 -15.31 25.08
C PHE A 144 -34.73 -15.26 26.59
N SER A 145 -34.60 -14.08 27.21
CA SER A 145 -34.91 -13.87 28.64
C SER A 145 -36.37 -14.26 28.96
N ASN A 146 -37.33 -13.88 28.12
CA ASN A 146 -38.73 -14.28 28.28
C ASN A 146 -38.92 -15.81 28.17
N SER A 147 -38.21 -16.47 27.25
CA SER A 147 -38.24 -17.94 27.16
C SER A 147 -37.56 -18.63 28.35
N SER A 148 -36.46 -18.07 28.86
CA SER A 148 -35.76 -18.57 30.05
C SER A 148 -36.68 -18.53 31.26
N ALA A 149 -37.31 -17.39 31.54
CA ALA A 149 -38.23 -17.26 32.67
C ALA A 149 -39.41 -18.26 32.58
N LYS A 150 -39.92 -18.51 31.37
CA LYS A 150 -40.96 -19.54 31.16
C LYS A 150 -40.43 -20.95 31.45
N LEU A 151 -39.20 -21.26 31.03
CA LEU A 151 -38.55 -22.53 31.31
C LEU A 151 -38.29 -22.70 32.81
N ASP A 152 -37.77 -21.67 33.48
CA ASP A 152 -37.51 -21.67 34.92
C ASP A 152 -38.79 -21.88 35.71
N ASN A 153 -39.89 -21.24 35.30
CA ASN A 153 -41.21 -21.48 35.90
C ASN A 153 -41.70 -22.93 35.68
N LEU A 154 -41.50 -23.50 34.49
CA LEU A 154 -41.86 -24.89 34.20
C LEU A 154 -41.02 -25.87 35.03
N LEU A 155 -39.70 -25.66 35.09
CA LEU A 155 -38.79 -26.48 35.88
C LEU A 155 -39.08 -26.34 37.38
N GLY A 156 -39.33 -25.12 37.88
CA GLY A 156 -39.72 -24.88 39.27
C GLY A 156 -41.04 -25.55 39.66
N LEU A 157 -41.99 -25.68 38.73
CA LEU A 157 -43.22 -26.45 38.94
C LEU A 157 -42.97 -27.97 38.88
N GLN A 158 -42.03 -28.42 38.05
CA GLN A 158 -41.65 -29.83 37.93
C GLN A 158 -40.76 -30.31 39.09
N MET A 159 -40.05 -29.39 39.74
CA MET A 159 -39.33 -29.60 40.99
C MET A 159 -40.33 -29.87 42.12
N CYS A 160 -40.83 -31.09 42.15
CA CYS A 160 -41.55 -31.65 43.27
C CYS A 160 -40.62 -31.67 44.50
N VAL A 161 -41.19 -31.70 45.71
CA VAL A 161 -40.56 -31.58 47.05
C VAL A 161 -39.41 -32.59 47.34
N PHE A 162 -38.98 -33.36 46.34
CA PHE A 162 -38.00 -34.44 46.41
C PHE A 162 -36.78 -34.28 45.49
N ASP A 163 -36.68 -33.18 44.73
CA ASP A 163 -35.53 -32.98 43.85
C ASP A 163 -34.28 -32.58 44.64
N LYS A 164 -33.23 -33.41 44.51
CA LYS A 164 -31.93 -33.25 45.16
C LYS A 164 -31.13 -32.14 44.47
N VAL A 165 -31.25 -30.90 44.94
CA VAL A 165 -30.49 -29.77 44.37
C VAL A 165 -29.81 -28.95 45.45
N GLY A 166 -28.53 -28.63 45.24
CA GLY A 166 -27.66 -27.86 46.13
C GLY A 166 -26.37 -28.60 46.49
N LEU A 167 -25.24 -27.88 46.53
CA LEU A 167 -24.01 -28.37 47.16
C LEU A 167 -24.30 -28.50 48.67
N GLY A 168 -24.38 -29.73 49.17
CA GLY A 168 -24.76 -30.03 50.56
C GLY A 168 -26.11 -30.73 50.75
N TYR A 169 -26.75 -31.24 49.69
CA TYR A 169 -27.97 -32.03 49.82
C TYR A 169 -27.74 -33.32 50.64
N GLU A 170 -28.41 -33.44 51.79
CA GLU A 170 -28.52 -34.69 52.57
C GLU A 170 -29.84 -35.41 52.27
N GLU A 171 -29.74 -36.70 51.94
CA GLU A 171 -30.89 -37.50 51.55
C GLU A 171 -31.80 -37.82 52.74
N MET A 172 -33.02 -37.29 52.73
CA MET A 172 -34.05 -37.63 53.70
C MET A 172 -34.43 -39.11 53.57
N LYS A 173 -34.02 -39.96 54.52
CA LYS A 173 -34.16 -41.43 54.49
C LYS A 173 -35.60 -41.99 54.40
N ASN A 174 -36.64 -41.15 54.55
CA ASN A 174 -38.02 -41.61 54.73
C ASN A 174 -39.01 -41.21 53.60
N VAL A 175 -38.52 -40.79 52.43
CA VAL A 175 -39.41 -40.43 51.32
C VAL A 175 -39.80 -41.67 50.51
N LYS A 176 -41.09 -42.04 50.54
CA LYS A 176 -41.66 -43.07 49.67
C LYS A 176 -41.53 -42.64 48.21
N HIS A 177 -40.64 -43.31 47.46
CA HIS A 177 -40.49 -43.11 46.02
C HIS A 177 -41.74 -43.61 45.30
N PHE A 178 -42.52 -42.71 44.72
CA PHE A 178 -43.58 -43.11 43.78
C PHE A 178 -42.94 -43.50 42.44
N LYS A 179 -43.36 -44.62 41.84
CA LYS A 179 -42.90 -45.02 40.51
C LYS A 179 -43.39 -43.99 39.49
N ASN A 180 -42.46 -43.35 38.77
CA ASN A 180 -42.79 -42.47 37.64
C ASN A 180 -43.58 -43.25 36.58
N TYR A 181 -44.86 -42.93 36.42
CA TYR A 181 -45.76 -43.58 35.46
C TYR A 181 -45.53 -43.15 34.00
N PHE A 182 -44.71 -42.11 33.77
CA PHE A 182 -44.59 -41.46 32.47
C PHE A 182 -43.66 -42.15 31.47
N VAL A 183 -42.79 -43.07 31.90
CA VAL A 183 -41.89 -43.80 30.99
C VAL A 183 -41.90 -45.29 31.34
N LYS A 184 -42.41 -46.14 30.45
CA LYS A 184 -42.25 -47.60 30.56
C LYS A 184 -40.76 -47.93 30.51
N LYS A 185 -40.23 -48.58 31.54
CA LYS A 185 -38.86 -49.13 31.50
C LYS A 185 -38.78 -50.12 30.35
N ASN A 186 -38.03 -49.80 29.30
CA ASN A 186 -37.60 -50.78 28.32
C ASN A 186 -36.48 -51.61 28.95
N GLU A 187 -36.78 -52.85 29.32
CA GLU A 187 -35.75 -53.78 29.78
C GLU A 187 -34.76 -54.05 28.64
N PRO A 188 -33.45 -53.92 28.87
CA PRO A 188 -32.46 -54.18 27.83
C PRO A 188 -32.53 -55.66 27.45
N LYS A 189 -32.95 -55.94 26.21
CA LYS A 189 -32.91 -57.27 25.62
C LYS A 189 -31.46 -57.64 25.35
N ILE A 190 -30.84 -58.36 26.28
CA ILE A 190 -29.48 -58.87 26.10
C ILE A 190 -29.53 -59.97 25.02
N VAL A 191 -28.98 -59.68 23.84
CA VAL A 191 -28.81 -60.64 22.74
C VAL A 191 -27.34 -61.06 22.68
N CYS A 192 -27.07 -62.35 22.50
CA CYS A 192 -25.72 -62.85 22.31
C CYS A 192 -25.25 -62.64 20.86
N ASN A 193 -24.20 -61.84 20.63
CA ASN A 193 -23.67 -61.58 19.28
C ASN A 193 -23.09 -62.83 18.55
N TYR A 194 -22.86 -63.95 19.26
CA TYR A 194 -22.38 -65.20 18.63
C TYR A 194 -23.51 -66.09 18.07
N CYS A 195 -24.57 -66.32 18.86
CA CYS A 195 -25.67 -67.22 18.50
C CYS A 195 -27.01 -66.51 18.26
N ASP A 196 -27.05 -65.18 18.37
CA ASP A 196 -28.22 -64.32 18.18
C ASP A 196 -29.43 -64.69 19.08
N ARG A 197 -29.19 -65.44 20.16
CA ARG A 197 -30.21 -65.79 21.17
C ARG A 197 -30.21 -64.81 22.34
N LEU A 198 -31.40 -64.61 22.91
CA LEU A 198 -31.61 -63.73 24.07
C LEU A 198 -31.12 -64.36 25.38
N GLY A 199 -30.82 -63.51 26.36
CA GLY A 199 -30.61 -63.89 27.76
C GLY A 199 -29.16 -64.11 28.19
N HIS A 200 -28.17 -63.95 27.30
CA HIS A 200 -26.75 -64.12 27.64
C HIS A 200 -25.84 -63.32 26.70
N ILE A 201 -24.57 -63.13 27.09
CA ILE A 201 -23.55 -62.43 26.29
C ILE A 201 -22.66 -63.48 25.60
N SER A 202 -21.97 -63.10 24.52
CA SER A 202 -21.07 -63.96 23.73
C SER A 202 -19.99 -64.69 24.53
N THR A 203 -19.62 -64.22 25.72
CA THR A 203 -18.63 -64.88 26.60
C THR A 203 -19.21 -66.12 27.31
N SER A 204 -20.48 -66.04 27.68
CA SER A 204 -21.26 -67.13 28.29
C SER A 204 -21.95 -68.05 27.26
N CYS A 205 -21.68 -67.87 25.97
CA CYS A 205 -22.34 -68.62 24.91
C CYS A 205 -21.82 -70.07 24.81
N ILE A 206 -22.71 -71.03 25.04
CA ILE A 206 -22.40 -72.47 25.00
C ILE A 206 -21.85 -72.89 23.62
N PHE A 207 -22.38 -72.32 22.53
CA PHE A 207 -21.92 -72.59 21.18
C PHE A 207 -20.52 -72.02 20.88
N ARG A 208 -20.06 -71.02 21.64
CA ARG A 208 -18.71 -70.49 21.51
C ARG A 208 -17.70 -71.33 22.32
N ASN A 209 -18.11 -71.79 23.50
CA ASN A 209 -17.22 -72.42 24.46
C ASN A 209 -17.04 -73.93 24.24
N ASN A 210 -17.91 -74.60 23.49
CA ASN A 210 -17.80 -76.03 23.18
C ASN A 210 -17.45 -76.30 21.71
N LEU A 211 -16.27 -76.88 21.44
CA LEU A 211 -15.81 -77.23 20.08
C LEU A 211 -16.65 -78.31 19.38
N CYS A 212 -17.42 -79.12 20.14
CA CYS A 212 -18.17 -80.26 19.61
C CYS A 212 -19.50 -79.89 18.93
N PHE A 213 -20.01 -78.67 19.15
CA PHE A 213 -21.14 -78.12 18.40
C PHE A 213 -20.57 -77.36 17.21
N GLY A 214 -20.25 -78.12 16.15
CA GLY A 214 -19.50 -77.67 14.98
C GLY A 214 -19.96 -76.31 14.44
N LYS A 215 -18.99 -75.47 14.07
CA LYS A 215 -19.15 -74.17 13.41
C LYS A 215 -20.24 -74.29 12.34
N THR A 216 -21.43 -73.74 12.57
CA THR A 216 -22.44 -73.61 11.52
C THR A 216 -21.85 -72.72 10.44
N ARG A 217 -21.51 -73.32 9.29
CA ARG A 217 -20.92 -72.60 8.16
C ARG A 217 -22.02 -71.69 7.59
N LYS A 218 -21.97 -70.39 7.91
CA LYS A 218 -22.89 -69.39 7.34
C LYS A 218 -22.50 -69.18 5.87
N ILE A 219 -23.40 -69.50 4.95
CA ILE A 219 -23.25 -69.21 3.52
C ILE A 219 -24.01 -67.90 3.27
N TRP A 220 -23.40 -66.98 2.52
CA TRP A 220 -24.07 -65.74 2.14
C TRP A 220 -25.10 -66.05 1.05
N VAL A 221 -26.37 -65.70 1.28
CA VAL A 221 -27.46 -65.91 0.31
C VAL A 221 -28.23 -64.60 0.15
N PRO A 222 -28.59 -64.19 -1.08
CA PRO A 222 -29.41 -63.00 -1.30
C PRO A 222 -30.73 -63.04 -0.52
N LYS A 223 -31.21 -61.87 -0.07
CA LYS A 223 -32.48 -61.76 0.67
C LYS A 223 -33.64 -62.28 -0.21
N GLY A 224 -34.36 -63.28 0.29
CA GLY A 224 -35.52 -63.89 -0.39
C GLY A 224 -35.31 -65.34 -0.85
N THR A 225 -34.10 -65.91 -0.72
CA THR A 225 -33.83 -67.31 -1.11
C THR A 225 -34.14 -68.28 0.03
N LEU A 226 -35.08 -69.21 -0.18
CA LEU A 226 -35.33 -70.35 0.70
C LEU A 226 -34.40 -71.51 0.29
N VAL A 227 -33.37 -71.80 1.09
CA VAL A 227 -32.46 -72.94 0.85
C VAL A 227 -33.14 -74.24 1.32
N THR A 228 -33.87 -74.93 0.44
CA THR A 228 -34.73 -76.07 0.81
C THR A 228 -34.21 -77.46 0.43
N ASN A 229 -32.91 -77.65 0.19
CA ASN A 229 -32.36 -79.01 -0.03
C ASN A 229 -30.86 -79.14 0.31
N LEU A 230 -30.51 -79.05 1.60
CA LEU A 230 -29.20 -79.52 2.07
C LEU A 230 -29.25 -81.05 2.23
N GLN A 231 -28.74 -81.79 1.25
CA GLN A 231 -28.74 -83.25 1.27
C GLN A 231 -27.47 -83.79 1.96
N GLY A 232 -27.62 -84.34 3.18
CA GLY A 232 -26.68 -85.25 3.85
C GLY A 232 -26.64 -85.14 5.39
N PRO A 233 -26.10 -86.14 6.14
CA PRO A 233 -26.07 -87.58 5.92
C PRO A 233 -27.17 -88.33 6.73
N LYS A 234 -27.62 -89.45 6.14
CA LYS A 234 -28.69 -90.35 6.58
C LYS A 234 -28.41 -91.00 7.95
N PHE A 235 -29.37 -90.95 8.88
CA PHE A 235 -29.53 -92.02 9.88
C PHE A 235 -31.02 -92.34 10.11
N LYS A 236 -31.37 -93.57 9.71
CA LYS A 236 -32.57 -94.36 10.01
C LYS A 236 -33.87 -94.01 9.26
N TRP A 237 -34.13 -94.78 8.20
CA TRP A 237 -35.48 -95.13 7.73
C TRP A 237 -35.90 -96.46 8.37
N VAL A 238 -37.14 -96.53 8.84
CA VAL A 238 -37.84 -97.72 9.36
C VAL A 238 -39.13 -97.86 8.53
N PRO A 239 -39.60 -99.09 8.20
CA PRO A 239 -40.21 -99.40 6.91
C PRO A 239 -41.73 -99.14 6.86
N LYS A 240 -42.28 -99.14 5.64
CA LYS A 240 -43.73 -99.24 5.42
C LYS A 240 -44.07 -100.60 4.79
N THR A 241 -44.94 -101.31 5.53
CA THR A 241 -45.73 -102.53 5.23
C THR A 241 -44.98 -103.74 4.70
#